data_AF-A0A948SX00-F1
#
_entry.id   AF-A0A948SX00-F1
#
_cell.length_a   1.000
_cell.length_b   1.000
_cell.length_c   1.000
_cell.angle_alpha   90.00
_cell.angle_beta   90.00
_cell.angle_gamma   90.00
#
_symmetry.space_group_name_H-M   'P 1'
#
loop_
_entity.id
_entity.type
_entity.pdbx_description
1 polymer ?
#
loop_
_entity_poly.entity_id
_entity_poly.type
_entity_poly.pdbx_seq_one_letter_code
_entity_poly.pdbx_strand_id
1 'polypeptide(L)'
;MNRKHQEGFTLVEMMLVVAISTFVVFAIFSVLRAGDEQAQVAQEKMTIQESVREGLYRMMQELRMSAPDQITIPADHSYIQFKIPDPVNRVTDQYVIDWAKAKTVRYYRGGTDGNQLLRTAWDYDDPARPT
;
A
#
# COMPACT_ATOMS: atom_id res chain seq x y z
N MET A 1 -69.54 -21.25 -25.77
CA MET A 1 -68.15 -20.80 -25.99
C MET A 1 -68.01 -19.39 -25.44
N ASN A 2 -67.50 -19.23 -24.21
CA ASN A 2 -67.27 -17.91 -23.62
C ASN A 2 -65.89 -17.40 -24.07
N ARG A 3 -65.87 -16.42 -24.98
CA ARG A 3 -64.66 -15.65 -25.27
C ARG A 3 -64.46 -14.66 -24.12
N LYS A 4 -63.48 -14.94 -23.26
CA LYS A 4 -62.96 -13.95 -22.31
C LYS A 4 -62.39 -12.80 -23.14
N HIS A 5 -62.92 -11.59 -22.94
CA HIS A 5 -62.34 -10.38 -23.50
C HIS A 5 -60.93 -10.23 -22.94
N GLN A 6 -59.92 -10.22 -23.81
CA GLN A 6 -58.57 -9.84 -23.45
C GLN A 6 -58.53 -8.32 -23.48
N GLU A 7 -58.70 -7.68 -22.32
CA GLU A 7 -58.54 -6.24 -22.18
C GLU A 7 -57.05 -5.91 -22.38
N GLY A 8 -56.74 -5.18 -23.45
CA GLY A 8 -55.41 -4.68 -23.72
C GLY A 8 -55.05 -3.51 -22.78
N PHE A 9 -53.78 -3.37 -22.46
CA PHE A 9 -53.26 -2.28 -21.63
C PHE A 9 -53.62 -0.91 -22.23
N THR A 10 -54.06 0.01 -21.38
CA THR A 10 -54.32 1.39 -21.80
C THR A 10 -53.00 2.16 -21.96
N LEU A 11 -52.97 3.15 -22.87
CA LEU A 11 -51.77 3.94 -23.15
C LEU A 11 -51.23 4.65 -21.88
N VAL A 12 -52.12 5.11 -21.01
CA VAL A 12 -51.77 5.75 -19.74
C VAL A 12 -51.09 4.77 -18.79
N GLU A 13 -51.58 3.53 -18.72
CA GLU A 13 -51.02 2.49 -17.87
C GLU A 13 -49.61 2.09 -18.33
N MET A 14 -49.38 2.03 -19.65
CA MET A 14 -48.04 1.82 -20.21
C MET A 14 -47.08 2.97 -19.85
N MET A 15 -47.52 4.22 -19.91
CA MET A 15 -46.70 5.37 -19.50
C MET A 15 -46.34 5.32 -18.02
N LEU A 16 -47.29 4.93 -17.16
CA LEU A 16 -47.08 4.77 -15.73
C LEU A 16 -46.05 3.66 -15.43
N VAL A 17 -46.17 2.52 -16.10
CA VAL A 17 -45.22 1.39 -15.95
C VAL A 17 -43.81 1.82 -16.35
N VAL A 18 -43.65 2.55 -17.46
CA VAL A 18 -42.35 3.05 -17.90
C VAL A 18 -41.79 4.06 -16.91
N ALA A 19 -42.61 4.98 -16.38
CA ALA A 19 -42.18 5.96 -15.39
C ALA A 19 -41.65 5.27 -14.11
N ILE A 20 -42.43 4.34 -13.55
CA ILE A 20 -42.05 3.59 -12.35
C ILE A 20 -40.80 2.74 -12.61
N SER A 21 -40.74 2.04 -13.75
CA SER A 21 -39.58 1.23 -14.13
C SER A 21 -38.30 2.06 -14.21
N THR A 22 -38.37 3.27 -14.77
CA THR A 22 -37.21 4.18 -14.85
C THR A 22 -36.71 4.58 -13.46
N PHE A 23 -37.62 4.89 -12.53
CA PHE A 23 -37.25 5.20 -11.15
C PHE A 23 -36.57 4.02 -10.45
N VAL A 24 -37.09 2.81 -10.64
CA VAL A 24 -36.51 1.59 -10.06
C VAL A 24 -35.10 1.36 -10.60
N VAL A 25 -34.92 1.47 -11.92
CA VAL A 25 -33.61 1.33 -12.56
C VAL A 25 -32.64 2.37 -12.03
N PHE A 26 -33.06 3.63 -11.90
CA PHE A 26 -32.21 4.69 -11.36
C PHE A 26 -31.79 4.44 -9.91
N ALA A 27 -32.72 3.96 -9.08
CA ALA A 27 -32.42 3.59 -7.69
C ALA A 27 -31.38 2.47 -7.61
N ILE A 28 -31.52 1.43 -8.45
CA ILE A 28 -30.56 0.32 -8.52
C ILE A 28 -29.18 0.84 -8.95
N PHE A 29 -29.11 1.64 -10.01
CA PHE A 29 -27.84 2.21 -10.48
C PHE A 29 -27.16 3.09 -9.43
N SER A 30 -27.93 3.86 -8.66
CA SER A 30 -27.40 4.71 -7.59
C SER A 30 -26.76 3.88 -6.48
N VAL A 31 -27.40 2.76 -6.09
CA VAL A 31 -26.85 1.83 -5.10
C VAL A 31 -25.60 1.12 -5.63
N LEU A 32 -25.62 0.65 -6.87
CA LEU A 32 -24.46 0.00 -7.50
C LEU A 32 -23.25 0.95 -7.54
N ARG A 33 -23.45 2.19 -7.99
CA ARG A 33 -22.38 3.19 -8.01
C ARG A 33 -21.81 3.47 -6.62
N ALA A 34 -22.67 3.61 -5.61
CA ALA A 34 -22.21 3.79 -4.23
C ALA A 34 -21.43 2.56 -3.72
N GLY A 35 -21.84 1.36 -4.13
CA GLY A 35 -21.12 0.12 -3.86
C GLY A 35 -19.73 0.08 -4.50
N ASP A 36 -19.63 0.48 -5.77
CA ASP A 36 -18.36 0.53 -6.51
C ASP A 36 -17.38 1.54 -5.87
N GLU A 37 -17.85 2.74 -5.54
CA GLU A 37 -17.04 3.76 -4.85
C GLU A 37 -16.55 3.25 -3.49
N GLN A 38 -17.40 2.56 -2.72
CA GLN A 38 -17.01 1.96 -1.45
C GLN A 38 -15.99 0.84 -1.63
N ALA A 39 -16.17 -0.03 -2.64
CA ALA A 39 -15.24 -1.11 -2.94
C ALA A 39 -13.86 -0.56 -3.33
N GLN A 40 -13.83 0.50 -4.13
CA GLN A 40 -12.58 1.16 -4.50
C GLN A 40 -11.86 1.74 -3.28
N VAL A 41 -12.56 2.48 -2.42
CA VAL A 41 -11.97 3.05 -1.20
C VAL A 41 -11.47 1.96 -0.25
N ALA A 42 -12.21 0.85 -0.12
CA ALA A 42 -11.78 -0.29 0.69
C ALA A 42 -10.51 -0.93 0.12
N GLN A 43 -10.44 -1.11 -1.20
CA GLN A 43 -9.27 -1.65 -1.89
C GLN A 43 -8.04 -0.76 -1.69
N GLU A 44 -8.17 0.56 -1.87
CA GLU A 44 -7.08 1.51 -1.65
C GLU A 44 -6.56 1.47 -0.20
N LYS A 45 -7.48 1.42 0.78
CA LYS A 45 -7.10 1.27 2.20
C LYS A 45 -6.34 -0.02 2.47
N MET A 46 -6.78 -1.14 1.88
CA MET A 46 -6.07 -2.42 2.02
C MET A 46 -4.68 -2.36 1.41
N THR A 47 -4.54 -1.79 0.21
CA THR A 47 -3.22 -1.64 -0.45
C THR A 47 -2.26 -0.81 0.38
N ILE A 48 -2.71 0.31 0.96
CA ILE A 48 -1.87 1.14 1.84
C ILE A 48 -1.46 0.36 3.08
N GLN A 49 -2.39 -0.35 3.73
CA GLN A 49 -2.09 -1.14 4.92
C GLN A 49 -1.08 -2.26 4.64
N GLU A 50 -1.23 -2.96 3.51
CA GLU A 50 -0.32 -4.02 3.12
C GLU A 50 1.08 -3.48 2.81
N SER A 51 1.16 -2.35 2.10
CA SER A 51 2.44 -1.68 1.83
C SER A 51 3.16 -1.27 3.11
N VAL A 52 2.44 -0.73 4.10
CA VAL A 52 3.02 -0.40 5.41
C VAL A 52 3.51 -1.65 6.13
N ARG A 53 2.72 -2.73 6.12
CA ARG A 53 3.07 -4.01 6.73
C ARG A 53 4.34 -4.59 6.10
N GLU A 54 4.42 -4.62 4.77
CA GLU A 54 5.60 -5.08 4.03
C GLU A 54 6.84 -4.24 4.39
N GLY A 55 6.70 -2.92 4.40
CA GLY A 55 7.77 -1.99 4.77
C GLY A 55 8.30 -2.22 6.19
N LEU A 56 7.41 -2.42 7.17
CA LEU A 56 7.78 -2.72 8.55
C LEU A 56 8.44 -4.10 8.71
N TYR A 57 7.92 -5.13 8.02
CA TYR A 57 8.55 -6.46 8.03
C TYR A 57 9.96 -6.41 7.46
N ARG A 58 10.15 -5.72 6.35
CA ARG A 58 11.46 -5.52 5.75
C ARG A 58 12.40 -4.77 6.69
N MET A 59 11.95 -3.67 7.30
CA MET A 59 12.74 -2.94 8.27
C MET A 59 13.17 -3.82 9.45
N MET A 60 12.25 -4.60 10.00
CA MET A 60 12.55 -5.52 11.10
C MET A 60 13.57 -6.59 10.68
N GLN A 61 13.43 -7.16 9.48
CA GLN A 61 14.39 -8.14 8.97
C GLN A 61 15.79 -7.52 8.82
N GLU A 62 15.85 -6.32 8.26
CA GLU A 62 17.10 -5.59 8.04
C GLU A 62 17.76 -5.17 9.37
N LEU A 63 16.98 -4.75 10.36
CA LEU A 63 17.45 -4.48 11.73
C LEU A 63 17.98 -5.75 12.42
N ARG A 64 17.32 -6.89 12.25
CA ARG A 64 17.78 -8.18 12.82
C ARG A 64 19.10 -8.67 12.22
N MET A 65 19.44 -8.22 11.02
CA MET A 65 20.74 -8.52 10.38
C MET A 65 21.83 -7.52 10.80
N SER A 66 21.47 -6.46 11.51
CA SER A 66 22.41 -5.48 12.06
C SER A 66 22.88 -5.86 13.46
N ALA A 67 23.88 -5.15 13.97
CA ALA A 67 24.34 -5.25 15.34
C ALA A 67 24.06 -3.94 16.10
N PRO A 68 23.83 -3.98 17.44
CA PRO A 68 23.45 -2.79 18.21
C PRO A 68 24.42 -1.60 18.08
N ASP A 69 25.71 -1.88 17.95
CA ASP A 69 26.79 -0.89 17.76
C ASP A 69 26.82 -0.28 16.35
N GLN A 70 26.12 -0.90 15.40
CA GLN A 70 26.03 -0.44 14.00
C GLN A 70 24.73 0.30 13.70
N ILE A 71 23.94 0.64 14.73
CA ILE A 71 22.72 1.44 14.61
C ILE A 71 23.05 2.88 14.98
N THR A 72 22.64 3.82 14.13
CA THR A 72 22.78 5.26 14.33
C THR A 72 21.41 5.91 14.28
N ILE A 73 21.05 6.57 15.39
CA ILE A 73 19.87 7.41 15.51
C ILE A 73 20.37 8.80 15.89
N PRO A 74 20.22 9.82 15.02
CA PRO A 74 20.60 11.18 15.33
C PRO A 74 19.69 11.76 16.42
N ALA A 75 20.19 12.77 17.15
CA ALA A 75 19.45 13.38 18.27
C ALA A 75 18.16 14.10 17.84
N ASP A 76 18.07 14.50 16.57
CA ASP A 76 16.88 15.11 15.96
C ASP A 76 15.82 14.07 15.54
N HIS A 77 16.14 12.77 15.66
CA HIS A 77 15.29 11.65 15.25
C HIS A 77 14.82 11.73 13.79
N SER A 78 15.60 12.39 12.92
CA SER A 78 15.24 12.59 11.51
C SER A 78 15.30 11.31 10.69
N TYR A 79 16.15 10.35 11.07
CA TYR A 79 16.29 9.07 10.41
C TYR A 79 16.75 7.97 11.37
N ILE A 80 16.62 6.72 10.94
CA ILE A 80 17.27 5.57 11.56
C ILE A 80 18.18 4.96 10.49
N GLN A 81 19.47 4.86 10.81
CA GLN A 81 20.45 4.24 9.92
C GLN A 81 21.07 3.05 10.61
N PHE A 82 21.31 1.98 9.87
CA PHE A 82 22.02 0.83 10.38
C PHE A 82 22.79 0.13 9.27
N LYS A 83 23.77 -0.68 9.66
CA LYS A 83 24.59 -1.44 8.71
C LYS A 83 24.22 -2.91 8.69
N ILE A 84 24.33 -3.53 7.53
CA ILE A 84 24.19 -4.98 7.32
C ILE A 84 25.57 -5.49 6.88
N PRO A 85 26.11 -6.57 7.47
CA PRO A 85 27.43 -7.10 7.13
C PRO A 85 27.60 -7.35 5.64
N ASP A 86 28.85 -7.34 5.15
CA ASP A 86 29.14 -7.63 3.75
C ASP A 86 28.45 -8.94 3.32
N PRO A 87 27.56 -8.91 2.29
CA PRO A 87 26.85 -10.10 1.86
C PRO A 87 27.79 -11.19 1.31
N VAL A 88 28.98 -10.82 0.82
CA VAL A 88 29.97 -11.71 0.22
C VAL A 88 30.91 -12.28 1.28
N ASN A 89 31.54 -11.43 2.09
CA ASN A 89 32.49 -11.85 3.13
C ASN A 89 31.96 -11.47 4.51
N ARG A 90 30.98 -12.23 5.03
CA ARG A 90 30.31 -11.88 6.31
C ARG A 90 31.24 -11.93 7.52
N VAL A 91 32.32 -12.69 7.45
CA VAL A 91 33.24 -12.98 8.54
C VAL A 91 34.67 -12.88 8.02
N THR A 92 35.53 -12.17 8.74
CA THR A 92 36.96 -12.06 8.43
C THR A 92 37.72 -13.33 8.81
N ASP A 93 38.98 -13.43 8.38
CA ASP A 93 39.87 -14.56 8.74
C ASP A 93 40.10 -14.72 10.26
N GLN A 94 39.74 -13.72 11.06
CA GLN A 94 39.81 -13.72 12.52
C GLN A 94 38.47 -14.10 13.19
N TYR A 95 37.51 -14.63 12.43
CA TYR A 95 36.17 -14.99 12.92
C TYR A 95 35.35 -13.82 13.48
N VAL A 96 35.61 -12.60 13.01
CA VAL A 96 34.87 -11.39 13.37
C VAL A 96 33.95 -10.99 12.22
N ILE A 97 32.77 -10.44 12.52
CA ILE A 97 31.84 -9.94 11.50
C ILE A 97 32.51 -8.81 10.70
N ASP A 98 32.51 -8.91 9.37
CA ASP A 98 33.07 -7.86 8.51
C ASP A 98 32.04 -6.74 8.29
N TRP A 99 32.37 -5.58 8.85
CA TRP A 99 31.60 -4.36 8.70
C TRP A 99 32.24 -3.34 7.74
N ALA A 100 33.45 -3.61 7.24
CA ALA A 100 34.23 -2.66 6.45
C ALA A 100 33.55 -2.36 5.11
N LYS A 101 32.96 -3.38 4.48
CA LYS A 101 32.17 -3.28 3.24
C LYS A 101 30.67 -3.44 3.48
N ALA A 102 30.21 -3.10 4.69
CA ALA A 102 28.82 -3.26 5.05
C ALA A 102 27.89 -2.40 4.19
N LYS A 103 26.75 -2.97 3.85
CA LYS A 103 25.64 -2.25 3.23
C LYS A 103 25.01 -1.33 4.26
N THR A 104 24.83 -0.06 3.95
CA THR A 104 24.14 0.87 4.84
C THR A 104 22.70 1.02 4.40
N VAL A 105 21.78 0.95 5.36
CA VAL A 105 20.36 1.21 5.14
C VAL A 105 19.93 2.38 6.01
N ARG A 106 19.18 3.30 5.42
CA ARG A 106 18.57 4.45 6.09
C ARG A 106 17.07 4.45 5.86
N TYR A 107 16.33 4.58 6.95
CA TYR A 107 14.90 4.84 6.96
C TYR A 107 14.65 6.25 7.48
N TYR A 108 13.82 7.01 6.79
CA TYR A 108 13.48 8.37 7.20
C TYR A 108 12.07 8.71 6.74
N ARG A 109 11.47 9.68 7.42
CA ARG A 109 10.15 10.18 7.08
C ARG A 109 10.30 11.28 6.02
N GLY A 110 9.62 11.14 4.90
CA GLY A 110 9.73 12.05 3.75
C GLY A 110 8.55 11.91 2.78
N GLY A 111 8.79 12.24 1.51
CA GLY A 111 7.77 12.18 0.45
C GLY A 111 6.70 13.27 0.59
N THR A 112 5.52 13.03 0.02
CA THR A 112 4.40 13.99 0.05
C THR A 112 4.01 14.29 1.50
N ASP A 113 4.03 15.59 1.86
CA ASP A 113 3.73 16.11 3.20
C ASP A 113 4.55 15.50 4.35
N GLY A 114 5.67 14.86 4.01
CA GLY A 114 6.48 14.14 4.98
C GLY A 114 5.74 12.98 5.62
N ASN A 115 4.75 12.34 4.98
CA ASN A 115 3.98 11.25 5.60
C ASN A 115 4.35 9.85 5.10
N GLN A 116 5.44 9.74 4.34
CA GLN A 116 5.89 8.48 3.78
C GLN A 116 7.16 8.01 4.48
N LEU A 117 7.20 6.72 4.80
CA LEU A 117 8.41 6.07 5.24
C LEU A 117 9.25 5.73 4.01
N LEU A 118 10.33 6.47 3.81
CA LEU A 118 11.26 6.25 2.72
C LEU A 118 12.45 5.40 3.20
N ARG A 119 12.92 4.54 2.30
CA ARG A 119 14.07 3.68 2.51
C ARG A 119 15.10 3.97 1.44
N THR A 120 16.32 4.30 1.85
CA THR A 120 17.49 4.33 0.97
C THR A 120 18.52 3.33 1.45
N ALA A 121 19.19 2.66 0.53
CA ALA A 121 20.28 1.75 0.86
C ALA A 121 21.36 1.85 -0.20
N TRP A 122 22.60 1.81 0.25
CA TRP A 122 23.77 1.90 -0.61
C TRP A 122 24.84 0.95 -0.10
N ASP A 123 25.62 0.42 -1.03
CA ASP A 123 26.77 -0.42 -0.71
C ASP A 123 27.98 0.48 -0.44
N TYR A 124 29.03 -0.09 0.15
CA TYR A 124 30.24 0.68 0.48
C TYR A 124 30.87 1.33 -0.75
N ASP A 125 30.88 0.62 -1.89
CA ASP A 125 31.47 1.05 -3.15
C ASP A 125 30.51 1.85 -4.05
N ASP A 126 29.32 2.22 -3.55
CA ASP A 126 28.31 2.90 -4.36
C ASP A 126 28.67 4.40 -4.58
N PRO A 127 28.85 4.85 -5.83
CA PRO A 127 29.13 6.25 -6.13
C PRO A 127 27.97 7.21 -5.82
N ALA A 128 26.75 6.69 -5.63
CA ALA A 128 25.55 7.47 -5.29
C ALA A 128 25.34 7.63 -3.78
N ARG A 129 26.35 7.33 -2.96
CA ARG A 129 26.28 7.45 -1.50
C ARG A 129 25.96 8.90 -1.06
N PRO A 130 24.92 9.12 -0.24
CA PRO A 130 24.67 10.43 0.36
C PRO A 130 25.79 10.78 1.35
N THR A 131 26.38 11.97 1.17
CA THR A 131 27.41 12.54 2.06
C THR A 131 26.82 12.98 3.40
#